data_AF-A0AAD5CRA7-F1
#
_entry.id   AF-A0AAD5CRA7-F1
#
_cell.length_a   1.000
_cell.length_b   1.000
_cell.length_c   1.000
_cell.angle_alpha   90.00
_cell.angle_beta   90.00
_cell.angle_gamma   90.00
#
_symmetry.space_group_name_H-M   'P 1'
#
loop_
_entity.id
_entity.type
_entity.pdbx_description
1 polymer ?
#
loop_
_entity_poly.entity_id
_entity_poly.type
_entity_poly.pdbx_seq_one_letter_code
_entity_poly.pdbx_strand_id
1 'polypeptide(L)'
;MWKLKVIGPTIPSMYLDKRLKDDNDYGFSIFKPNHKECMNWLNNKPKHSVVYVAFGSLAQLGPDQMEEIAWSLSDTDVNFLWVVRAEEEGKLPKGFLDEKVPRKGLVLTWCRQLDVLAHDSVGCFVTHCGFNSTLEAISLGVPVIGMPQWTDQTTNAKLLDEIWNVGVRLKVDENGIVRRGNLVSCIKKIMKDEMGVIVRKNAEKWKELAKLAVDEGGSFDKDLDEFVCELKHEC
;
A
#
# COMPACT_ATOMS: atom_id res chain seq x y z
N MET A 1 22.27 25.61 -10.33
CA MET A 1 21.83 24.25 -9.94
C MET A 1 20.85 24.44 -8.79
N TRP A 2 19.66 23.84 -8.85
CA TRP A 2 18.66 23.97 -7.77
C TRP A 2 19.14 23.16 -6.55
N LYS A 3 19.06 23.74 -5.35
CA LYS A 3 19.34 23.04 -4.09
C LYS A 3 18.09 22.24 -3.72
N LEU A 4 18.10 20.93 -4.00
CA LEU A 4 17.01 20.03 -3.65
C LEU A 4 17.20 19.53 -2.21
N LYS A 5 16.12 19.49 -1.43
CA LYS A 5 16.08 18.94 -0.08
C LYS A 5 15.03 17.83 -0.01
N VAL A 6 15.34 16.74 0.67
CA VAL A 6 14.47 15.57 0.77
C VAL A 6 13.71 15.62 2.10
N ILE A 7 12.53 16.24 2.06
CA ILE A 7 11.62 16.34 3.22
C ILE A 7 10.56 15.22 3.22
N GLY A 8 10.99 13.98 2.98
CA GLY A 8 10.14 12.80 3.15
C GLY A 8 10.83 11.67 3.93
N PRO A 9 10.07 10.62 4.30
CA PRO A 9 8.65 10.42 3.98
C PRO A 9 7.71 11.20 4.94
N THR A 10 6.57 11.66 4.42
CA THR A 10 5.55 12.41 5.19
C THR A 10 4.53 11.47 5.87
N ILE A 11 5.02 10.39 6.47
CA ILE A 11 4.19 9.47 7.26
C ILE A 11 4.04 10.06 8.66
N PRO A 12 2.85 10.05 9.28
CA PRO A 12 2.66 10.59 10.62
C PRO A 12 3.66 9.99 11.62
N SER A 13 4.21 10.86 12.46
CA SER A 13 5.30 10.55 13.38
C SER A 13 5.02 9.32 14.24
N MET A 14 3.76 9.09 14.65
CA MET A 14 3.40 7.92 15.47
C MET A 14 3.79 6.56 14.86
N TYR A 15 3.93 6.48 13.53
CA TYR A 15 4.29 5.25 12.82
C TYR A 15 5.80 5.08 12.60
N LEU A 16 6.59 6.16 12.74
CA LEU A 16 8.03 6.17 12.49
C LEU A 16 8.82 6.54 13.75
N ASP A 17 9.20 7.81 13.88
CA ASP A 17 10.08 8.39 14.90
C ASP A 17 9.40 8.67 16.24
N LYS A 18 8.07 8.83 16.25
CA LYS A 18 7.24 9.07 17.45
C LYS A 18 7.65 10.32 18.25
N ARG A 19 8.33 11.27 17.60
CA ARG A 19 8.76 12.54 18.20
C ARG A 19 7.58 13.50 18.39
N LEU A 20 6.61 13.47 17.47
CA LEU A 20 5.41 14.32 17.52
C LEU A 20 4.20 13.53 18.03
N LYS A 21 3.82 13.76 19.29
CA LYS A 21 2.75 13.00 19.97
C LYS A 21 1.36 13.18 19.35
N ASP A 22 1.11 14.32 18.72
CA ASP A 22 -0.19 14.66 18.13
C ASP A 22 -0.30 14.25 16.65
N ASP A 23 0.82 13.85 16.03
CA ASP A 23 0.87 13.46 14.61
C ASP A 23 0.55 11.97 14.44
N ASN A 24 -0.76 11.68 14.53
CA ASN A 24 -1.29 10.32 14.61
C ASN A 24 -2.06 9.85 13.36
N ASP A 25 -2.31 10.74 12.40
CA ASP A 25 -2.95 10.41 11.12
C ASP A 25 -2.75 11.55 10.11
N TYR A 26 -3.29 11.41 8.91
CA TYR A 26 -3.22 12.44 7.88
C TYR A 26 -4.06 13.69 8.17
N GLY A 27 -4.88 13.73 9.23
CA GLY A 27 -5.69 14.87 9.67
C GLY A 27 -6.87 15.24 8.77
N PHE A 28 -6.76 15.03 7.46
CA PHE A 28 -7.77 15.37 6.47
C PHE A 28 -8.08 14.19 5.56
N SER A 29 -9.36 13.86 5.41
CA SER A 29 -9.81 12.83 4.46
C SER A 29 -11.09 13.26 3.76
N ILE A 30 -11.10 13.11 2.43
CA ILE A 30 -12.26 13.38 1.59
C ILE A 30 -13.29 12.24 1.69
N PHE A 31 -12.83 11.04 2.05
CA PHE A 31 -13.64 9.83 2.13
C PHE A 31 -13.82 9.43 3.60
N LYS A 32 -15.06 9.07 3.97
CA LYS A 32 -15.35 8.61 5.34
C LYS A 32 -14.86 7.16 5.51
N PRO A 33 -13.89 6.88 6.41
CA PRO A 33 -13.37 5.54 6.57
C PRO A 33 -14.28 4.64 7.41
N ASN A 34 -14.42 3.37 7.02
CA ASN A 34 -15.06 2.32 7.84
C ASN A 34 -14.04 1.68 8.80
N HIS A 35 -13.38 2.53 9.60
CA HIS A 35 -12.18 2.15 10.34
C HIS A 35 -12.43 1.07 11.42
N LYS A 36 -13.51 1.20 12.21
CA LYS A 36 -13.81 0.26 13.30
C LYS A 36 -14.04 -1.17 12.79
N GLU A 37 -14.81 -1.30 11.70
CA GLU A 37 -15.07 -2.59 11.06
C GLU A 37 -13.77 -3.19 10.50
N CYS A 38 -13.00 -2.38 9.78
CA CYS A 38 -11.72 -2.76 9.21
C CYS A 38 -10.76 -3.34 10.27
N MET A 39 -10.52 -2.61 11.37
CA MET A 39 -9.57 -3.05 12.39
C MET A 39 -10.08 -4.26 13.18
N ASN A 40 -11.37 -4.31 13.50
CA ASN A 40 -11.95 -5.49 14.15
C ASN A 40 -11.77 -6.74 13.29
N TRP A 41 -11.94 -6.63 11.97
CA TRP A 41 -11.74 -7.76 11.08
C TRP A 41 -10.27 -8.18 10.97
N LEU A 42 -9.33 -7.23 10.89
CA LEU A 42 -7.89 -7.47 10.82
C LEU A 42 -7.35 -8.10 12.11
N ASN A 43 -7.79 -7.64 13.28
CA ASN A 43 -7.40 -8.16 14.60
C ASN A 43 -7.67 -9.67 14.76
N ASN A 44 -8.64 -10.20 13.99
CA ASN A 44 -9.01 -11.62 14.01
C ASN A 44 -8.24 -12.47 12.99
N LYS A 45 -7.21 -11.93 12.33
CA LYS A 45 -6.43 -12.62 11.31
C LYS A 45 -5.02 -12.94 11.80
N PRO A 46 -4.46 -14.12 11.43
CA PRO A 46 -3.06 -14.41 11.70
C PRO A 46 -2.11 -13.39 11.09
N LYS A 47 -0.93 -13.26 11.68
CA LYS A 47 0.16 -12.42 11.17
C LYS A 47 0.49 -12.77 9.71
N HIS A 48 0.67 -11.75 8.87
CA HIS A 48 0.98 -11.85 7.44
C HIS A 48 0.05 -12.75 6.62
N SER A 49 -1.24 -12.83 6.97
CA SER A 49 -2.21 -13.69 6.29
C SER A 49 -3.22 -12.94 5.41
N VAL A 50 -3.17 -11.61 5.41
CA VAL A 50 -4.10 -10.74 4.68
C VAL A 50 -3.42 -10.09 3.48
N VAL A 51 -4.03 -10.20 2.30
CA VAL A 51 -3.71 -9.38 1.13
C VAL A 51 -4.54 -8.10 1.19
N TYR A 52 -3.89 -6.96 1.35
CA TYR A 52 -4.55 -5.66 1.24
C TYR A 52 -4.59 -5.23 -0.23
N VAL A 53 -5.71 -4.71 -0.71
CA VAL A 53 -5.91 -4.28 -2.09
C VAL A 53 -6.52 -2.88 -2.12
N ALA A 54 -5.85 -1.92 -2.76
CA ALA A 54 -6.38 -0.58 -2.94
C ALA A 54 -5.74 0.15 -4.14
N PHE A 55 -6.56 0.93 -4.84
CA PHE A 55 -6.17 1.67 -6.04
C PHE A 55 -6.22 3.20 -5.86
N GLY A 56 -6.11 3.66 -4.61
CA GLY A 56 -6.08 5.08 -4.27
C GLY A 56 -7.40 5.80 -4.51
N SER A 57 -7.34 7.13 -4.56
CA SER A 57 -8.51 8.01 -4.65
C SER A 57 -8.95 8.33 -6.08
N LEU A 58 -8.11 8.10 -7.08
CA LEU A 58 -8.35 8.58 -8.46
C LEU A 58 -8.41 7.48 -9.52
N ALA A 59 -7.73 6.35 -9.33
CA ALA A 59 -7.73 5.30 -10.35
C ALA A 59 -9.12 4.69 -10.48
N GLN A 60 -9.57 4.50 -11.72
CA GLN A 60 -10.83 3.86 -12.06
C GLN A 60 -10.53 2.60 -12.86
N LEU A 61 -11.06 1.48 -12.41
CA LEU A 61 -10.86 0.20 -13.08
C LEU A 61 -12.08 -0.08 -13.96
N GLY A 62 -11.84 -0.69 -15.13
CA GLY A 62 -12.92 -1.19 -15.97
C GLY A 62 -13.58 -2.43 -15.34
N PRO A 63 -14.84 -2.76 -15.71
CA PRO A 63 -15.53 -3.96 -15.22
C PRO A 63 -14.72 -5.24 -15.43
N ASP A 64 -14.11 -5.39 -16.61
CA ASP A 64 -13.27 -6.56 -16.93
C ASP A 64 -12.08 -6.69 -15.94
N GLN A 65 -11.45 -5.57 -15.59
CA GLN A 65 -10.33 -5.59 -14.65
C GLN A 65 -10.78 -5.86 -13.21
N MET A 66 -11.94 -5.32 -12.82
CA MET A 66 -12.57 -5.60 -11.52
C MET A 66 -12.93 -7.08 -11.39
N GLU A 67 -13.43 -7.69 -12.47
CA GLU A 67 -13.75 -9.11 -12.53
C GLU A 67 -12.50 -9.99 -12.34
N GLU A 68 -11.41 -9.69 -13.05
CA GLU A 68 -10.15 -10.42 -12.92
C GLU A 68 -9.60 -10.35 -11.48
N ILE A 69 -9.65 -9.17 -10.83
CA ILE A 69 -9.21 -9.00 -9.44
C ILE A 69 -10.10 -9.77 -8.47
N ALA A 70 -11.42 -9.60 -8.58
CA ALA A 70 -12.39 -10.22 -7.70
C ALA A 70 -12.20 -11.75 -7.64
N TRP A 71 -12.12 -12.38 -8.81
CA TRP A 71 -11.97 -13.82 -8.87
C TRP A 71 -10.55 -14.30 -8.56
N SER A 72 -9.50 -13.50 -8.79
CA SER A 72 -8.16 -13.81 -8.27
C SER A 72 -8.13 -13.92 -6.75
N LEU A 73 -8.82 -13.00 -6.06
CA LEU A 73 -8.90 -13.01 -4.60
C LEU A 73 -9.68 -14.22 -4.09
N SER A 74 -10.76 -14.60 -4.78
CA SER A 74 -11.50 -15.83 -4.47
C SER A 74 -10.65 -17.10 -4.68
N ASP A 75 -9.89 -17.17 -5.77
CA ASP A 75 -9.14 -18.38 -6.18
C ASP A 75 -7.83 -18.60 -5.38
N THR A 76 -7.35 -17.59 -4.64
CA THR A 76 -6.08 -17.68 -3.89
C THR A 76 -6.21 -18.31 -2.51
N ASP A 77 -7.43 -18.47 -2.00
CA ASP A 77 -7.76 -19.00 -0.66
C ASP A 77 -7.10 -18.24 0.52
N VAL A 78 -6.66 -17.00 0.28
CA VAL A 78 -6.06 -16.11 1.27
C VAL A 78 -7.11 -15.18 1.89
N ASN A 79 -6.83 -14.65 3.07
CA ASN A 79 -7.65 -13.55 3.58
C ASN A 79 -7.35 -12.30 2.76
N PHE A 80 -8.36 -11.49 2.46
CA PHE A 80 -8.13 -10.23 1.76
C PHE A 80 -8.98 -9.10 2.31
N LEU A 81 -8.43 -7.89 2.24
CA LEU A 81 -9.13 -6.65 2.49
C LEU A 81 -9.06 -5.82 1.21
N TRP A 82 -10.19 -5.56 0.58
CA TRP A 82 -10.24 -4.79 -0.67
C TRP A 82 -11.02 -3.49 -0.49
N VAL A 83 -10.36 -2.37 -0.74
CA VAL A 83 -11.00 -1.07 -0.83
C VAL A 83 -11.53 -0.85 -2.25
N VAL A 84 -12.85 -0.80 -2.37
CA VAL A 84 -13.59 -0.50 -3.61
C VAL A 84 -14.40 0.76 -3.35
N ARG A 85 -14.01 1.90 -3.94
CA ARG A 85 -14.72 3.17 -3.71
C ARG A 85 -16.19 3.04 -4.11
N ALA A 86 -17.08 3.78 -3.45
CA ALA A 86 -18.53 3.66 -3.62
C ALA A 86 -18.96 3.81 -5.10
N GLU A 87 -18.32 4.70 -5.85
CA GLU A 87 -18.60 4.91 -7.28
C GLU A 87 -18.10 3.76 -8.19
N GLU A 88 -17.23 2.89 -7.69
CA GLU A 88 -16.68 1.74 -8.43
C GLU A 88 -17.41 0.42 -8.10
N GLU A 89 -18.23 0.37 -7.04
CA GLU A 89 -18.92 -0.86 -6.59
C GLU A 89 -19.80 -1.48 -7.68
N GLY A 90 -20.44 -0.65 -8.51
CA GLY A 90 -21.30 -1.09 -9.61
C GLY A 90 -20.56 -1.88 -10.71
N LYS A 91 -19.22 -1.92 -10.68
CA LYS A 91 -18.37 -2.65 -11.62
C LYS A 91 -17.93 -4.02 -11.10
N LEU A 92 -18.23 -4.34 -9.84
CA LEU A 92 -17.95 -5.67 -9.29
C LEU A 92 -18.78 -6.74 -10.01
N PRO A 93 -18.23 -7.95 -10.22
CA PRO A 93 -18.98 -9.02 -10.85
C PRO A 93 -20.20 -9.40 -10.02
N LYS A 94 -21.31 -9.71 -10.70
CA LYS A 94 -22.56 -10.13 -10.05
C LYS A 94 -22.32 -11.33 -9.14
N GLY A 95 -22.90 -11.29 -7.94
CA GLY A 95 -22.75 -12.36 -6.96
C GLY A 95 -21.43 -12.33 -6.17
N PHE A 96 -20.46 -11.47 -6.49
CA PHE A 96 -19.19 -11.43 -5.74
C PHE A 96 -19.37 -11.07 -4.27
N LEU A 97 -20.30 -10.16 -3.97
CA LEU A 97 -20.64 -9.78 -2.60
C LEU A 97 -21.69 -10.73 -1.97
N ASP A 98 -22.45 -11.47 -2.79
CA ASP A 98 -23.55 -12.34 -2.35
C ASP A 98 -23.09 -13.79 -2.06
N GLU A 99 -22.10 -14.28 -2.81
CA GLU A 99 -21.51 -15.60 -2.66
C GLU A 99 -20.49 -15.62 -1.52
N LYS A 100 -20.06 -16.81 -1.09
CA LYS A 100 -19.24 -17.17 0.11
C LYS A 100 -17.97 -16.34 0.43
N VAL A 101 -17.65 -15.31 -0.33
CA VAL A 101 -16.57 -14.34 -0.18
C VAL A 101 -16.53 -13.65 1.21
N PRO A 102 -17.64 -13.34 1.91
CA PRO A 102 -17.59 -12.76 3.25
C PRO A 102 -16.89 -13.65 4.30
N ARG A 103 -16.64 -14.94 4.02
CA ARG A 103 -15.94 -15.81 4.99
C ARG A 103 -14.45 -15.52 5.11
N LYS A 104 -13.79 -15.06 4.05
CA LYS A 104 -12.33 -14.80 4.02
C LYS A 104 -11.95 -13.40 3.54
N GLY A 105 -12.86 -12.69 2.87
CA GLY A 105 -12.67 -11.33 2.39
C GLY A 105 -13.45 -10.31 3.21
N LEU A 106 -12.92 -9.08 3.27
CA LEU A 106 -13.66 -7.88 3.66
C LEU A 106 -13.54 -6.87 2.52
N VAL A 107 -14.67 -6.36 2.04
CA VAL A 107 -14.73 -5.28 1.03
C VAL A 107 -15.29 -4.03 1.71
N LEU A 108 -14.59 -2.90 1.57
CA LEU A 108 -14.98 -1.62 2.16
C LEU A 108 -14.91 -0.51 1.12
N THR A 109 -15.69 0.55 1.31
CA THR A 109 -15.62 1.75 0.48
C THR A 109 -14.35 2.56 0.71
N TRP A 110 -13.91 2.63 1.97
CA TRP A 110 -12.70 3.35 2.36
C TRP A 110 -12.18 2.88 3.73
N CYS A 111 -10.87 3.03 3.97
CA CYS A 111 -10.22 2.70 5.24
C CYS A 111 -9.11 3.71 5.59
N ARG A 112 -8.64 3.68 6.84
CA ARG A 112 -7.40 4.37 7.24
C ARG A 112 -6.22 3.51 6.80
N GLN A 113 -5.70 3.77 5.60
CA GLN A 113 -4.68 2.92 4.96
C GLN A 113 -3.42 2.73 5.80
N LEU A 114 -2.96 3.77 6.50
CA LEU A 114 -1.81 3.68 7.41
C LEU A 114 -2.00 2.62 8.50
N ASP A 115 -3.18 2.57 9.12
CA ASP A 115 -3.47 1.55 10.16
C ASP A 115 -3.53 0.15 9.57
N VAL A 116 -4.05 0.01 8.35
CA VAL A 116 -4.06 -1.26 7.63
C VAL A 116 -2.63 -1.72 7.34
N LEU A 117 -1.81 -0.86 6.74
CA LEU A 117 -0.42 -1.19 6.39
C LEU A 117 0.46 -1.41 7.63
N ALA A 118 0.17 -0.74 8.75
CA ALA A 118 0.86 -0.96 10.02
C ALA A 118 0.39 -2.23 10.76
N HIS A 119 -0.72 -2.83 10.35
CA HIS A 119 -1.29 -3.99 11.04
C HIS A 119 -0.53 -5.29 10.72
N ASP A 120 -0.14 -6.03 11.77
CA ASP A 120 0.66 -7.27 11.66
C ASP A 120 0.03 -8.35 10.76
N SER A 121 -1.30 -8.38 10.64
CA SER A 121 -1.98 -9.37 9.78
C SER A 121 -1.73 -9.15 8.29
N VAL A 122 -1.32 -7.95 7.86
CA VAL A 122 -1.08 -7.65 6.44
C VAL A 122 0.20 -8.35 5.99
N GLY A 123 0.06 -9.19 4.97
CA GLY A 123 1.13 -9.98 4.37
C GLY A 123 1.72 -9.32 3.14
N CYS A 124 0.89 -8.67 2.33
CA CYS A 124 1.30 -7.85 1.19
C CYS A 124 0.21 -6.87 0.76
N PHE A 125 0.58 -5.91 -0.09
CA PHE A 125 -0.29 -4.86 -0.62
C PHE A 125 -0.34 -4.87 -2.15
N VAL A 126 -1.50 -5.19 -2.72
CA VAL A 126 -1.79 -4.98 -4.14
C VAL A 126 -2.17 -3.51 -4.33
N THR A 127 -1.34 -2.78 -5.07
CA THR A 127 -1.40 -1.32 -5.16
C THR A 127 -1.31 -0.83 -6.60
N HIS A 128 -2.02 0.26 -6.89
CA HIS A 128 -1.84 1.06 -8.10
C HIS A 128 -0.47 1.76 -8.20
N CYS A 129 0.41 1.65 -7.20
CA CYS A 129 1.73 2.28 -7.16
C CYS A 129 1.71 3.82 -7.19
N GLY A 130 0.65 4.47 -6.70
CA GLY A 130 0.70 5.91 -6.42
C GLY A 130 1.79 6.22 -5.39
N PHE A 131 2.46 7.37 -5.52
CA PHE A 131 3.68 7.64 -4.74
C PHE A 131 3.46 7.66 -3.23
N ASN A 132 2.34 8.23 -2.73
CA ASN A 132 2.03 8.20 -1.30
C ASN A 132 1.86 6.77 -0.79
N SER A 133 1.02 5.97 -1.45
CA SER A 133 0.82 4.56 -1.07
C SER A 133 2.10 3.72 -1.19
N THR A 134 2.99 4.09 -2.12
CA THR A 134 4.31 3.49 -2.27
C THR A 134 5.19 3.81 -1.07
N LEU A 135 5.29 5.08 -0.68
CA LEU A 135 6.04 5.53 0.49
C LEU A 135 5.49 4.91 1.78
N GLU A 136 4.17 4.86 1.95
CA GLU A 136 3.53 4.21 3.10
C GLU A 136 3.92 2.73 3.20
N ALA A 137 3.81 1.98 2.09
CA ALA A 137 4.12 0.56 2.09
C ALA A 137 5.58 0.28 2.47
N ILE A 138 6.54 0.98 1.85
CA ILE A 138 7.96 0.74 2.12
C ILE A 138 8.37 1.26 3.51
N SER A 139 7.78 2.38 3.98
CA SER A 139 8.09 2.94 5.30
C SER A 139 7.50 2.08 6.42
N LEU A 140 6.47 1.27 6.15
CA LEU A 140 5.84 0.36 7.11
C LEU A 140 6.29 -1.10 6.93
N GLY A 141 7.14 -1.39 5.95
CA GLY A 141 7.74 -2.71 5.73
C GLY A 141 6.80 -3.72 5.08
N VAL A 142 5.83 -3.25 4.29
CA VAL A 142 4.85 -4.10 3.61
C VAL A 142 5.29 -4.40 2.18
N PRO A 143 5.48 -5.68 1.81
CA PRO A 143 5.74 -6.07 0.43
C PRO A 143 4.61 -5.70 -0.51
N VAL A 144 4.93 -5.38 -1.77
CA VAL A 144 3.94 -4.91 -2.73
C VAL A 144 3.75 -5.84 -3.93
N ILE A 145 2.53 -5.85 -4.45
CA ILE A 145 2.21 -6.35 -5.79
C ILE A 145 1.75 -5.13 -6.58
N GLY A 146 2.63 -4.64 -7.47
CA GLY A 146 2.40 -3.42 -8.21
C GLY A 146 1.51 -3.63 -9.43
N MET A 147 0.43 -2.86 -9.51
CA MET A 147 -0.54 -2.86 -10.61
C MET A 147 -0.77 -1.42 -11.11
N PRO A 148 0.26 -0.79 -11.71
CA PRO A 148 0.20 0.61 -12.09
C PRO A 148 -0.87 0.87 -13.16
N GLN A 149 -1.53 2.02 -13.08
CA GLN A 149 -2.63 2.41 -13.95
C GLN A 149 -2.23 3.53 -14.93
N TRP A 150 -1.64 4.63 -14.43
CA TRP A 150 -1.27 5.79 -15.25
C TRP A 150 -0.19 6.66 -14.59
N THR A 151 0.24 7.75 -15.25
CA THR A 151 1.21 8.74 -14.73
C THR A 151 2.53 8.11 -14.27
N ASP A 152 3.04 8.49 -13.09
CA ASP A 152 4.28 8.06 -12.44
C ASP A 152 4.22 6.62 -11.90
N GLN A 153 3.03 6.02 -11.83
CA GLN A 153 2.83 4.72 -11.20
C GLN A 153 3.65 3.61 -11.86
N THR A 154 3.85 3.68 -13.18
CA THR A 154 4.68 2.71 -13.90
C THR A 154 6.16 2.81 -13.53
N THR A 155 6.66 4.03 -13.28
CA THR A 155 8.00 4.28 -12.75
C THR A 155 8.11 3.76 -11.32
N ASN A 156 7.14 4.09 -10.46
CA ASN A 156 7.12 3.61 -9.07
C ASN A 156 7.09 2.08 -9.00
N ALA A 157 6.28 1.43 -9.85
CA ALA A 157 6.23 -0.03 -9.94
C ALA A 157 7.58 -0.65 -10.34
N LYS A 158 8.31 -0.01 -11.28
CA LYS A 158 9.66 -0.45 -11.65
C LYS A 158 10.65 -0.28 -10.49
N LEU A 159 10.58 0.83 -9.74
CA LEU A 159 11.42 1.03 -8.56
C LEU A 159 11.16 -0.05 -7.50
N LEU A 160 9.89 -0.32 -7.19
CA LEU A 160 9.47 -1.33 -6.22
C LEU A 160 9.94 -2.75 -6.58
N ASP A 161 9.86 -3.11 -7.86
CA ASP A 161 10.19 -4.45 -8.37
C ASP A 161 11.70 -4.63 -8.62
N GLU A 162 12.31 -3.76 -9.42
CA GLU A 162 13.66 -3.97 -9.96
C GLU A 162 14.78 -3.30 -9.15
N ILE A 163 14.49 -2.21 -8.44
CA ILE A 163 15.53 -1.40 -7.78
C ILE A 163 15.54 -1.61 -6.27
N TRP A 164 14.39 -1.45 -5.64
CA TRP A 164 14.22 -1.63 -4.19
C TRP A 164 13.96 -3.08 -3.81
N ASN A 165 13.49 -3.89 -4.77
CA ASN A 165 13.23 -5.31 -4.62
C ASN A 165 12.33 -5.62 -3.42
N VAL A 166 11.24 -4.86 -3.27
CA VAL A 166 10.26 -4.98 -2.19
C VAL A 166 8.93 -5.56 -2.66
N GLY A 167 8.86 -6.02 -3.91
CA GLY A 167 7.64 -6.52 -4.49
C GLY A 167 7.82 -7.06 -5.89
N VAL A 168 6.70 -7.23 -6.60
CA VAL A 168 6.67 -7.64 -8.02
C VAL A 168 5.70 -6.78 -8.80
N ARG A 169 6.00 -6.49 -10.06
CA ARG A 169 5.09 -5.79 -10.97
C ARG A 169 4.23 -6.78 -11.77
N LEU A 170 2.92 -6.59 -11.75
CA LEU A 170 1.99 -7.34 -12.59
C LEU A 170 2.18 -6.98 -14.07
N LYS A 171 2.00 -8.00 -14.91
CA LYS A 171 2.03 -7.89 -16.37
C LYS A 171 0.60 -7.84 -16.90
N VAL A 172 0.41 -6.99 -17.91
CA VAL A 172 -0.84 -6.89 -18.66
C VAL A 172 -0.77 -7.69 -19.95
N ASP A 173 -1.91 -8.10 -20.46
CA ASP A 173 -2.04 -8.69 -21.79
C ASP A 173 -2.09 -7.60 -22.90
N GLU A 174 -2.35 -8.01 -24.15
CA GLU A 174 -2.50 -7.11 -25.29
C GLU A 174 -3.62 -6.06 -25.15
N ASN A 175 -4.60 -6.29 -24.27
CA ASN A 175 -5.71 -5.38 -24.01
C ASN A 175 -5.44 -4.47 -22.80
N GLY A 176 -4.24 -4.54 -22.22
CA GLY A 176 -3.89 -3.78 -21.01
C GLY A 176 -4.50 -4.34 -19.73
N ILE A 177 -5.00 -5.58 -19.73
CA ILE A 177 -5.66 -6.22 -18.59
C ILE A 177 -4.68 -7.14 -17.86
N VAL A 178 -4.61 -7.01 -16.53
CA VAL A 178 -3.98 -8.00 -15.68
C VAL A 178 -4.91 -9.18 -15.52
N ARG A 179 -4.52 -10.32 -16.11
CA ARG A 179 -5.28 -11.57 -16.05
C ARG A 179 -5.18 -12.26 -14.71
N ARG A 180 -6.26 -12.96 -14.33
CA ARG A 180 -6.44 -13.66 -13.06
C ARG A 180 -5.26 -14.53 -12.68
N GLY A 181 -4.81 -15.35 -13.63
CA GLY A 181 -3.69 -16.28 -13.42
C GLY A 181 -2.40 -15.57 -13.00
N ASN A 182 -2.17 -14.36 -13.52
CA ASN A 182 -1.01 -13.55 -13.18
C ASN A 182 -1.09 -13.06 -11.73
N LEU A 183 -2.21 -12.44 -11.35
CA LEU A 183 -2.40 -11.94 -9.98
C LEU A 183 -2.41 -13.08 -8.96
N VAL A 184 -3.07 -14.20 -9.25
CA VAL A 184 -3.05 -15.41 -8.40
C VAL A 184 -1.61 -15.91 -8.20
N SER A 185 -0.82 -15.97 -9.27
CA SER A 185 0.58 -16.40 -9.19
C SER A 185 1.42 -15.44 -8.33
N CYS A 186 1.29 -14.13 -8.52
CA CYS A 186 2.03 -13.14 -7.74
C CYS A 186 1.63 -13.13 -6.26
N ILE A 187 0.34 -13.27 -5.95
CA ILE A 187 -0.13 -13.41 -4.56
C ILE A 187 0.51 -14.64 -3.91
N LYS A 188 0.49 -15.80 -4.58
CA LYS A 188 1.12 -17.02 -4.04
C LYS A 188 2.62 -16.84 -3.83
N LYS A 189 3.32 -16.25 -4.79
CA LYS A 189 4.77 -15.98 -4.71
C LYS A 189 5.16 -15.12 -3.51
N ILE A 190 4.39 -14.06 -3.22
CA ILE A 190 4.71 -13.16 -2.10
C ILE A 190 4.24 -13.74 -0.75
N MET A 191 3.12 -14.47 -0.74
CA MET A 191 2.51 -14.93 0.51
C MET A 191 3.02 -16.30 0.99
N LYS A 192 3.48 -17.17 0.09
CA LYS A 192 3.78 -18.58 0.41
C LYS A 192 5.19 -19.03 0.01
N ASP A 193 5.78 -18.43 -1.02
CA ASP A 193 7.05 -18.90 -1.59
C ASP A 193 8.27 -18.14 -1.01
N GLU A 194 9.48 -18.63 -1.32
CA GLU A 194 10.75 -18.05 -0.87
C GLU A 194 10.92 -16.57 -1.29
N MET A 195 10.38 -16.19 -2.45
CA MET A 195 10.38 -14.79 -2.90
C MET A 195 9.73 -13.87 -1.86
N GLY A 196 8.66 -14.32 -1.22
CA GLY A 196 7.99 -13.61 -0.12
C GLY A 196 8.90 -13.28 1.05
N VAL A 197 9.82 -14.18 1.40
CA VAL A 197 10.82 -13.97 2.46
C VAL A 197 11.81 -12.89 2.06
N ILE A 198 12.28 -12.91 0.81
CA ILE A 198 13.24 -11.95 0.26
C ILE A 198 12.64 -10.54 0.25
N VAL A 199 11.46 -10.36 -0.36
CA VAL A 199 10.84 -9.04 -0.49
C VAL A 199 10.44 -8.46 0.87
N ARG A 200 10.03 -9.30 1.83
CA ARG A 200 9.72 -8.86 3.19
C ARG A 200 10.95 -8.39 3.95
N LYS A 201 12.08 -9.09 3.81
CA LYS A 201 13.36 -8.64 4.39
C LYS A 201 13.80 -7.29 3.79
N ASN A 202 13.62 -7.11 2.49
CA ASN A 202 13.95 -5.83 1.83
C ASN A 202 12.99 -4.72 2.27
N ALA A 203 11.70 -4.99 2.38
CA ALA A 203 10.72 -4.02 2.88
C ALA A 203 11.04 -3.58 4.32
N GLU A 204 11.42 -4.52 5.19
CA GLU A 204 11.84 -4.20 6.57
C GLU A 204 13.09 -3.31 6.59
N LYS A 205 14.06 -3.52 5.69
CA LYS A 205 15.22 -2.63 5.55
C LYS A 205 14.78 -1.20 5.21
N TRP A 206 13.83 -1.02 4.29
CA TRP A 206 13.33 0.31 3.93
C TRP A 206 12.59 1.00 5.07
N LYS A 207 11.81 0.25 5.86
CA LYS A 207 11.18 0.74 7.08
C LYS A 207 12.19 1.28 8.08
N GLU A 208 13.28 0.56 8.32
CA GLU A 208 14.33 1.02 9.24
C GLU A 208 15.05 2.26 8.69
N LEU A 209 15.32 2.31 7.38
CA LEU A 209 15.89 3.51 6.75
C LEU A 209 14.94 4.72 6.83
N ALA A 210 13.64 4.51 6.65
CA ALA A 210 12.64 5.56 6.78
C ALA A 210 12.64 6.16 8.19
N LYS A 211 12.65 5.31 9.22
CA LYS A 211 12.78 5.76 10.62
C LYS A 211 14.07 6.55 10.86
N LEU A 212 15.22 6.02 10.42
CA LEU A 212 16.50 6.69 10.57
C LEU A 212 16.57 8.04 9.84
N ALA A 213 15.87 8.19 8.72
CA ALA A 213 15.84 9.44 7.98
C ALA A 213 15.13 10.54 8.78
N VAL A 214 13.99 10.22 9.41
CA VAL A 214 13.14 11.18 10.14
C VAL A 214 13.50 11.37 11.61
N ASP A 215 14.29 10.47 12.19
CA ASP A 215 14.78 10.60 13.57
C ASP A 215 15.82 11.72 13.72
N GLU A 216 16.12 12.09 14.96
CA GLU A 216 17.05 13.18 15.29
C GLU A 216 18.43 12.98 14.63
N GLY A 217 18.89 13.98 13.87
CA GLY A 217 20.14 13.92 13.12
C GLY A 217 20.07 13.06 11.83
N GLY A 218 18.90 12.55 11.47
CA GLY A 218 18.62 11.89 10.21
C GLY A 218 18.72 12.84 9.01
N SER A 219 18.65 12.29 7.79
CA SER A 219 18.76 13.10 6.57
C SER A 219 17.57 14.05 6.37
N PHE A 220 16.35 13.59 6.67
CA PHE A 220 15.15 14.44 6.61
C PHE A 220 15.22 15.55 7.66
N ASP A 221 15.61 15.19 8.89
CA ASP A 221 15.70 16.12 10.03
C ASP A 221 16.68 17.27 9.72
N LYS A 222 17.87 16.93 9.19
CA LYS A 222 18.88 17.93 8.77
C LYS A 222 18.41 18.83 7.62
N ASP A 223 17.78 18.24 6.60
CA ASP A 223 17.28 18.99 5.45
C ASP A 223 16.14 19.94 5.86
N LEU A 224 15.29 19.51 6.80
CA LEU A 224 14.22 20.32 7.36
C LEU A 224 14.78 21.45 8.23
N ASP A 225 15.74 21.17 9.12
CA ASP A 225 16.41 22.19 9.94
C ASP A 225 17.06 23.26 9.05
N GLU A 226 17.79 22.85 8.03
CA GLU A 226 18.43 23.79 7.10
C GLU A 226 17.37 24.63 6.36
N PHE A 227 16.24 24.04 5.97
CA PHE A 227 15.13 24.78 5.36
C PHE A 227 14.51 25.80 6.34
N VAL A 228 14.31 25.43 7.61
CA VAL A 228 13.78 26.33 8.63
C VAL A 228 14.75 27.48 8.93
N CYS A 229 16.05 27.21 9.02
CA CYS A 229 17.06 28.24 9.25
C CYS A 229 17.13 29.21 8.06
N GLU A 230 17.04 28.72 6.82
CA GLU A 230 16.96 29.55 5.61
C GLU A 230 15.71 30.46 5.62
N LEU A 231 14.55 29.94 6.06
CA LEU A 231 13.31 30.71 6.18
C LEU A 231 13.38 31.80 7.26
N LYS A 232 14.07 31.53 8.37
CA LYS A 232 14.22 32.49 9.48
C LYS A 232 15.32 33.53 9.25
N HIS A 233 16.15 33.37 8.21
CA HIS A 233 17.36 34.15 8.00
C HIS A 233 18.37 34.04 9.16
N GLU A 234 18.45 32.86 9.77
CA GLU A 234 19.32 32.57 10.93
C GLU A 234 20.59 31.78 10.54
N CYS A 235 20.87 31.64 9.23
CA CYS A 235 22.05 30.96 8.67
C CYS A 235 23.25 31.89 8.44
#